data_AF-A0A0J6IDT3-F1
#
_entry.id   AF-A0A0J6IDT3-F1
#
_cell.length_a   1.000
_cell.length_b   1.000
_cell.length_c   1.000
_cell.angle_alpha   90.00
_cell.angle_beta   90.00
_cell.angle_gamma   90.00
#
_symmetry.space_group_name_H-M   'P 1'
#
loop_
_entity.id
_entity.type
_entity.pdbx_description
1 polymer ?
#
loop_
_entity_poly.entity_id
_entity_poly.type
_entity_poly.pdbx_seq_one_letter_code
_entity_poly.pdbx_strand_id
1 'polypeptide(L)'
;MSGIGSRLRQERERLGMSQKAFGIIGGVEANAQGKYENGDRAPKADYLSRVAERGVDVLFVLTGSPTPTLVDNLSQVEEKVLVSYRVLQKEDQDAIRRLTTTLADLTVIHSVKNRHEPSDA
;
A
#
# COMPACT_ATOMS: atom_id res chain seq x y z
N MET A 1 16.86 -7.52 4.70
CA MET A 1 16.90 -6.24 5.44
C MET A 1 15.51 -5.93 5.97
N SER A 2 15.33 -6.03 7.29
CA SER A 2 14.08 -5.72 8.00
C SER A 2 14.31 -4.45 8.80
N GLY A 3 13.42 -3.46 8.69
CA GLY A 3 13.52 -2.22 9.45
C GLY A 3 12.76 -1.06 8.82
N ILE A 4 12.77 0.08 9.52
CA ILE A 4 12.13 1.32 9.07
C ILE A 4 12.64 1.75 7.69
N GLY A 5 13.95 1.62 7.43
CA GLY A 5 14.56 2.00 6.16
C GLY A 5 14.03 1.25 4.95
N SER A 6 13.88 -0.08 5.06
CA SER A 6 13.36 -0.88 3.95
C SER A 6 11.87 -0.63 3.69
N ARG A 7 11.09 -0.29 4.73
CA ARG A 7 9.67 0.10 4.56
C ARG A 7 9.52 1.50 4.01
N LEU A 8 10.39 2.43 4.39
CA LEU A 8 10.45 3.77 3.80
C LEU A 8 10.77 3.71 2.30
N ARG A 9 11.69 2.83 1.91
CA ARG A 9 11.99 2.54 0.50
C ARG A 9 10.78 1.98 -0.24
N GLN A 10 10.06 1.02 0.35
CA GLN A 10 8.85 0.45 -0.24
C GLN A 10 7.80 1.53 -0.52
N GLU A 11 7.56 2.42 0.44
CA GLU A 11 6.60 3.52 0.25
C GLU A 11 7.05 4.51 -0.83
N ARG A 12 8.34 4.85 -0.88
CA ARG A 12 8.88 5.68 -1.96
C ARG A 12 8.66 5.04 -3.33
N GLU A 13 8.94 3.74 -3.45
CA GLU A 13 8.80 2.99 -4.69
C GLU A 13 7.32 2.82 -5.09
N ARG A 14 6.42 2.61 -4.11
CA ARG A 14 4.97 2.61 -4.32
C ARG A 14 4.46 3.92 -4.89
N LEU A 15 5.05 5.04 -4.47
CA LEU A 15 4.74 6.38 -4.98
C LEU A 15 5.47 6.73 -6.29
N GLY A 16 6.30 5.82 -6.83
CA GLY A 16 7.02 6.02 -8.09
C GLY A 16 8.11 7.11 -8.02
N MET A 17 8.63 7.41 -6.83
CA MET A 17 9.53 8.54 -6.62
C MET A 17 11.01 8.13 -6.60
N SER A 18 11.89 9.01 -7.12
CA SER A 18 13.33 8.88 -6.96
C SER A 18 13.78 9.26 -5.55
N GLN A 19 14.94 8.76 -5.09
CA GLN A 19 15.49 9.13 -3.76
C GLN A 19 15.72 10.64 -3.63
N LYS A 20 16.12 11.31 -4.73
CA LYS A 20 16.30 12.77 -4.75
C LYS A 20 14.97 13.49 -4.53
N ALA A 21 13.94 13.16 -5.30
CA ALA A 21 12.62 13.78 -5.18
C ALA A 21 12.03 13.56 -3.79
N PHE A 22 12.17 12.34 -3.28
CA PHE A 22 11.64 11.96 -1.98
C PHE A 22 12.40 12.61 -0.81
N GLY A 23 13.73 12.72 -0.92
CA GLY A 23 14.55 13.49 0.03
C GLY A 23 14.13 14.95 0.10
N ILE A 24 13.91 15.61 -1.05
CA ILE A 24 13.45 17.01 -1.12
C ILE A 24 12.12 17.19 -0.37
N ILE A 25 11.15 16.30 -0.58
CA ILE A 25 9.87 16.31 0.16
C ILE A 25 10.14 16.18 1.67
N GLY A 26 11.01 15.24 2.04
CA GLY A 26 11.44 15.03 3.41
C GLY A 26 12.29 16.17 3.99
N GLY A 27 12.63 17.22 3.23
CA GLY A 27 13.50 18.32 3.65
C GLY A 27 14.94 17.91 3.89
N VAL A 28 15.43 16.92 3.14
CA VAL A 28 16.79 16.38 3.24
C VAL A 28 17.43 16.17 1.86
N GLU A 29 18.76 16.09 1.83
CA GLU A 29 19.50 15.76 0.61
C GLU A 29 19.30 14.29 0.18
N ALA A 30 19.50 14.00 -1.11
CA ALA A 30 19.38 12.64 -1.66
C ALA A 30 20.30 11.61 -0.95
N ASN A 31 21.49 12.03 -0.53
CA ASN A 31 22.41 11.19 0.25
C ASN A 31 21.81 10.80 1.61
N ALA A 32 21.12 11.73 2.28
CA ALA A 32 20.44 11.42 3.54
C ALA A 32 19.30 10.43 3.33
N GLN A 33 18.58 10.53 2.21
CA GLN A 33 17.56 9.54 1.84
C GLN A 33 18.15 8.13 1.71
N GLY A 34 19.27 7.99 0.99
CA GLY A 34 19.96 6.70 0.86
C GLY A 34 20.37 6.12 2.21
N LYS A 35 20.91 6.94 3.12
CA LYS A 35 21.25 6.51 4.49
C LYS A 35 20.05 6.06 5.30
N TYR A 36 18.88 6.67 5.10
CA TYR A 36 17.64 6.21 5.72
C TYR A 36 17.21 4.84 5.19
N GLU A 37 17.21 4.67 3.87
CA GLU A 37 16.74 3.44 3.22
C GLU A 37 17.66 2.24 3.48
N ASN A 38 18.97 2.47 3.63
CA ASN A 38 19.95 1.45 3.98
C ASN A 38 19.96 1.10 5.48
N GLY A 39 19.32 1.92 6.32
CA GLY A 39 19.30 1.75 7.77
C GLY A 39 20.51 2.33 8.51
N ASP A 40 21.41 3.03 7.80
CA ASP A 40 22.58 3.70 8.38
C ASP A 40 22.19 4.85 9.33
N ARG A 41 21.00 5.42 9.12
CA ARG A 41 20.45 6.49 9.95
C ARG A 41 18.93 6.35 10.06
N ALA A 42 18.37 6.70 11.21
CA ALA A 42 16.92 6.78 11.36
C ALA A 42 16.37 8.12 10.82
N PRO A 43 15.24 8.12 10.08
CA PRO A 43 14.54 9.35 9.73
C PRO A 43 13.97 10.03 10.99
N LYS A 44 13.96 11.36 11.01
CA LYS A 44 13.36 12.13 12.12
C LYS A 44 11.84 12.24 11.97
N ALA A 45 11.14 12.53 13.06
CA ALA A 45 9.70 12.74 13.05
C ALA A 45 9.26 13.83 12.04
N ASP A 46 9.95 14.97 11.97
CA ASP A 46 9.62 16.04 11.01
C ASP A 46 9.75 15.60 9.55
N TYR A 47 10.73 14.73 9.25
CA TYR A 47 10.86 14.12 7.93
C TYR A 47 9.64 13.23 7.64
N LEU A 48 9.25 12.38 8.61
CA LEU A 48 8.10 11.48 8.47
C LEU A 48 6.79 12.24 8.29
N SER A 49 6.61 13.34 9.03
CA SER A 49 5.45 14.23 8.88
C SER A 49 5.34 14.78 7.46
N ARG A 50 6.45 15.29 6.89
CA ARG A 50 6.45 15.86 5.55
C ARG A 50 6.17 14.84 4.45
N VAL A 51 6.73 13.63 4.56
CA VAL A 51 6.45 12.59 3.55
C VAL A 51 5.05 12.01 3.69
N ALA A 52 4.45 12.04 4.89
CA ALA A 52 3.05 11.65 5.11
C ALA A 52 2.08 12.52 4.29
N GLU A 53 2.33 13.83 4.20
CA GLU A 53 1.54 14.77 3.37
C GLU A 53 1.59 14.41 1.87
N ARG A 54 2.58 13.61 1.45
CA ARG A 54 2.70 13.09 0.09
C ARG A 54 2.16 11.67 -0.09
N GLY A 55 1.43 11.17 0.91
CA GLY A 55 0.73 9.90 0.85
C GLY A 55 1.58 8.71 1.29
N VAL A 56 2.68 8.91 2.01
CA VAL A 56 3.43 7.83 2.66
C VAL A 56 2.64 7.31 3.86
N ASP A 57 2.48 6.00 3.93
CA ASP A 57 1.94 5.31 5.09
C ASP A 57 2.99 5.25 6.22
N VAL A 58 3.01 6.30 7.05
CA VAL A 58 3.98 6.40 8.16
C VAL A 58 3.76 5.31 9.20
N LEU A 59 2.51 4.87 9.43
CA LEU A 59 2.25 3.76 10.35
C LEU A 59 2.88 2.47 9.84
N PHE A 60 2.75 2.17 8.55
CA PHE A 60 3.46 1.05 7.93
C PHE A 60 4.97 1.21 8.07
N VAL A 61 5.53 2.39 7.77
CA VAL A 61 6.97 2.65 7.91
C VAL A 61 7.44 2.35 9.34
N LEU A 62 6.69 2.76 10.36
CA LEU A 62 7.07 2.56 11.77
C LEU A 62 6.84 1.13 12.27
N THR A 63 5.69 0.53 11.94
CA THR A 63 5.22 -0.72 12.59
C THR A 63 5.36 -1.96 11.71
N GLY A 64 5.43 -1.79 10.40
CA GLY A 64 5.34 -2.89 9.44
C GLY A 64 3.93 -3.39 9.18
N SER A 65 2.92 -2.83 9.85
CA SER A 65 1.51 -3.11 9.58
C SER A 65 0.96 -2.02 8.66
N PRO A 66 0.50 -2.37 7.43
CA PRO A 66 -0.16 -1.42 6.56
C PRO A 66 -1.35 -0.77 7.26
N THR A 67 -1.48 0.56 7.13
CA THR A 67 -2.71 1.23 7.50
C THR A 67 -3.81 0.70 6.58
N PRO A 68 -4.91 0.16 7.12
CA PRO A 68 -6.05 -0.19 6.28
C PRO A 68 -6.48 1.05 5.52
N THR A 69 -6.57 0.95 4.19
CA THR A 69 -7.12 2.03 3.37
C THR A 69 -8.47 2.42 3.96
N LEU A 70 -8.62 3.68 4.34
CA LEU A 70 -9.93 4.24 4.69
C LEU A 70 -10.80 4.09 3.44
N VAL A 71 -11.76 3.18 3.50
CA VAL A 71 -12.76 3.05 2.45
C VAL A 71 -13.83 4.10 2.74
N ASP A 72 -13.52 5.34 2.36
CA ASP A 72 -14.48 6.43 2.44
C ASP A 72 -15.55 6.23 1.35
N ASN A 73 -16.80 6.63 1.63
CA ASN A 73 -17.94 6.55 0.70
C ASN A 73 -18.37 5.13 0.26
N LEU A 74 -18.35 4.16 1.18
CA LEU A 74 -19.02 2.87 0.95
C LEU A 74 -20.47 3.10 0.53
N SER A 75 -20.88 2.45 -0.56
CA SER A 75 -22.29 2.36 -0.91
C SER A 75 -23.07 1.59 0.16
N GLN A 76 -24.40 1.76 0.22
CA GLN A 76 -25.24 1.00 1.15
C GLN A 76 -25.12 -0.51 0.97
N VAL A 77 -24.80 -0.98 -0.24
CA VAL A 77 -24.60 -2.41 -0.52
C VAL A 77 -23.30 -2.89 0.13
N GLU A 78 -22.21 -2.15 -0.07
CA GLU A 78 -20.90 -2.50 0.51
C GLU A 78 -20.93 -2.42 2.04
N GLU A 79 -21.59 -1.41 2.61
CA GLU A 79 -21.78 -1.29 4.05
C GLU A 79 -22.53 -2.49 4.63
N LYS A 80 -23.65 -2.90 4.00
CA LYS A 80 -24.41 -4.08 4.44
C LYS A 80 -23.58 -5.35 4.39
N VAL A 81 -22.79 -5.55 3.33
CA VAL A 81 -21.90 -6.71 3.20
C VAL A 81 -20.89 -6.75 4.36
N LEU A 82 -20.27 -5.61 4.70
CA LEU A 82 -19.31 -5.53 5.80
C LEU A 82 -19.94 -5.79 7.16
N VAL A 83 -21.12 -5.20 7.43
CA VAL A 83 -21.85 -5.42 8.69
C VAL A 83 -22.24 -6.89 8.84
N SER A 84 -22.81 -7.49 7.79
CA SER A 84 -23.17 -8.91 7.79
C SER A 84 -21.94 -9.80 7.96
N TYR A 85 -20.83 -9.52 7.26
CA TYR A 85 -19.61 -10.31 7.37
C TYR A 85 -19.05 -10.35 8.81
N ARG A 86 -19.09 -9.23 9.53
CA ARG A 86 -18.52 -9.12 10.89
C ARG A 86 -19.22 -9.96 11.94
N VAL A 87 -20.50 -10.31 11.74
CA VAL A 87 -21.29 -11.11 12.69
C VAL A 87 -21.28 -12.61 12.39
N LEU A 88 -20.69 -13.02 11.27
CA LEU A 88 -20.58 -14.44 10.88
C LEU A 88 -19.61 -15.21 11.78
N GLN A 89 -19.78 -16.52 11.81
CA GLN A 89 -18.80 -17.43 12.41
C GLN A 89 -17.51 -17.42 11.57
N LYS A 90 -16.40 -17.81 12.20
CA LYS A 90 -15.07 -17.70 11.60
C LYS A 90 -14.95 -18.54 10.32
N GLU A 91 -15.58 -19.71 10.29
CA GLU A 91 -15.61 -20.62 9.15
C GLU A 91 -16.28 -19.98 7.93
N ASP A 92 -17.39 -19.27 8.15
CA ASP A 92 -18.13 -18.56 7.10
C ASP A 92 -17.33 -17.33 6.60
N GLN A 93 -16.70 -16.59 7.51
CA GLN A 93 -15.80 -15.50 7.16
C GLN A 93 -14.63 -15.98 6.28
N ASP A 94 -14.01 -17.10 6.66
CA ASP A 94 -12.92 -17.72 5.89
C ASP A 94 -13.39 -18.18 4.49
N ALA A 95 -14.59 -18.76 4.40
CA ALA A 95 -15.18 -19.16 3.12
C ALA A 95 -15.44 -17.95 2.19
N ILE A 96 -16.06 -16.89 2.71
CA ILE A 96 -16.33 -15.66 1.96
C ILE A 96 -15.01 -15.02 1.50
N ARG A 97 -14.01 -14.91 2.39
CA ARG A 97 -12.69 -14.35 2.02
C ARG A 97 -12.08 -15.11 0.84
N ARG A 98 -12.04 -16.45 0.91
CA ARG A 98 -11.48 -17.27 -0.18
C ARG A 98 -12.22 -17.03 -1.49
N LEU A 99 -13.55 -17.05 -1.46
CA LEU A 99 -14.37 -16.83 -2.66
C LEU A 99 -14.10 -15.45 -3.27
N THR A 100 -14.15 -14.39 -2.47
CA THR A 100 -13.91 -13.01 -2.94
C THR A 100 -12.50 -12.86 -3.52
N THR A 101 -11.47 -13.39 -2.86
CA THR A 101 -10.10 -13.35 -3.37
C THR A 101 -9.96 -14.10 -4.69
N THR A 102 -10.49 -15.32 -4.80
CA THR A 102 -10.42 -16.11 -6.04
C THR A 102 -11.14 -15.42 -7.20
N LEU A 103 -12.33 -14.86 -6.98
CA LEU A 103 -13.05 -14.13 -8.03
C LEU A 103 -12.29 -12.86 -8.46
N ALA A 104 -11.74 -12.11 -7.51
CA ALA A 104 -10.92 -10.93 -7.81
C ALA A 104 -9.70 -11.31 -8.66
N ASP A 105 -8.94 -12.33 -8.27
CA ASP A 105 -7.75 -12.78 -8.99
C ASP A 105 -8.08 -13.21 -10.43
N LEU A 106 -9.19 -13.96 -10.63
CA LEU A 106 -9.64 -14.38 -11.95
C LEU A 106 -10.00 -13.18 -12.85
N THR A 107 -10.68 -12.16 -12.32
CA THR A 107 -11.04 -10.96 -13.10
C THR A 107 -9.82 -10.15 -13.56
N VAL A 108 -8.76 -10.09 -12.73
CA VAL A 108 -7.48 -9.47 -13.10
C VAL A 108 -6.79 -10.26 -14.21
N ILE A 109 -6.75 -11.59 -14.10
CA ILE A 109 -6.14 -12.47 -15.12
C ILE A 109 -6.87 -12.34 -16.48
N HIS A 110 -8.20 -12.34 -16.47
CA HIS A 110 -8.99 -12.17 -17.70
C HIS A 110 -8.81 -10.79 -18.36
N SER A 111 -8.68 -9.71 -17.56
CA SER A 111 -8.40 -8.36 -18.09
C SER A 111 -7.00 -8.20 -18.68
N VAL A 112 -6.03 -9.03 -18.28
CA VAL A 112 -4.69 -9.05 -18.89
C VAL A 112 -4.68 -9.85 -20.19
N LYS A 113 -5.39 -10.98 -20.24
CA LYS A 113 -5.50 -11.83 -21.44
C LYS A 113 -6.24 -11.13 -22.59
N ASN A 114 -7.32 -10.40 -22.31
CA ASN A 114 -8.07 -9.64 -23.33
C ASN A 114 -7.32 -8.43 -23.91
N ARG A 115 -6.19 -8.01 -23.31
CA ARG A 115 -5.35 -6.91 -23.83
C ARG A 115 -4.25 -7.38 -24.79
N HIS A 116 -4.05 -8.70 -24.94
CA HIS A 116 -2.96 -9.29 -25.73
C HIS A 116 -3.41 -9.96 -27.05
N GLU A 117 -4.66 -9.81 -27.48
CA GLU A 117 -5.03 -10.17 -28.85
C GLU A 117 -4.66 -9.00 -29.80
N PRO A 118 -3.73 -9.19 -30.75
CA PRO A 118 -3.49 -8.20 -31.78
C PRO A 118 -4.73 -8.11 -32.67
N SER A 119 -5.21 -6.89 -32.87
CA SER A 119 -6.15 -6.56 -33.94
C SER A 119 -5.43 -6.74 -35.27
N ASP A 120 -5.45 -7.95 -35.82
CA ASP A 120 -5.09 -8.18 -37.22
C ASP A 120 -6.23 -7.64 -38.11
N ALA A 121 -6.04 -6.42 -38.61
CA ALA A 121 -6.68 -5.86 -39.80
C ALA A 121 -5.72 -4.89 -40.48
#